data_AF-A0A173U1Z5-F1
#
_entry.id   AF-A0A173U1Z5-F1
#
_cell.length_a   1.000
_cell.length_b   1.000
_cell.length_c   1.000
_cell.angle_alpha   90.00
_cell.angle_beta   90.00
_cell.angle_gamma   90.00
#
_symmetry.space_group_name_H-M   'P 1'
#
loop_
_entity.id
_entity.type
_entity.pdbx_description
1 polymer ?
#
loop_
_entity_poly.entity_id
_entity_poly.type
_entity_poly.pdbx_seq_one_letter_code
_entity_poly.pdbx_strand_id
1 'polypeptide(L)'
;MIRKYRYGTPFDTEALTEKIETTKGVLPYGEVSQEEGFVFTYIMDEDDIVYGLGEANRGINKRGYCYISNCTDDPVHTEDKRSLYGAHNSLL
;
A
#
# COMPACT_ATOMS: atom_id res chain seq x y z
N MET A 1 -3.37 -18.35 1.13
CA MET A 1 -2.57 -18.40 2.38
C MET A 1 -2.06 -17.00 2.68
N ILE A 2 -2.26 -16.49 3.90
CA ILE A 2 -1.84 -15.14 4.31
C ILE A 2 -0.57 -15.24 5.18
N ARG A 3 0.41 -14.36 4.96
CA ARG A 3 1.66 -14.27 5.73
C ARG A 3 1.87 -12.85 6.23
N LYS A 4 2.28 -12.67 7.48
CA LYS A 4 2.56 -11.36 8.09
C LYS A 4 4.06 -11.13 8.21
N TYR A 5 4.59 -10.14 7.49
CA TYR A 5 5.97 -9.67 7.63
C TYR A 5 5.99 -8.41 8.49
N ARG A 6 6.84 -8.39 9.53
CA ARG A 6 6.92 -7.28 10.50
C ARG A 6 8.27 -6.59 10.37
N TYR A 7 8.25 -5.27 10.27
CA TYR A 7 9.44 -4.41 10.24
C TYR A 7 9.37 -3.43 11.42
N GLY A 8 10.48 -3.28 12.15
CA GLY A 8 10.55 -2.43 13.35
C GLY A 8 9.54 -2.81 14.43
N THR A 9 9.00 -1.79 15.10
CA THR A 9 8.03 -1.90 16.19
C THR A 9 6.73 -1.18 15.78
N PRO A 10 5.86 -1.81 14.97
CA PRO A 10 4.66 -1.15 14.45
C PRO A 10 3.64 -0.83 15.56
N PHE A 11 2.94 0.28 15.41
CA PHE A 11 1.75 0.59 16.23
C PHE A 11 0.61 -0.37 15.89
N ASP A 12 -0.12 -0.85 16.90
CA ASP A 12 -1.25 -1.75 16.67
C ASP A 12 -2.47 -0.95 16.20
N THR A 13 -2.86 -1.18 14.95
CA THR A 13 -3.98 -0.48 14.31
C THR A 13 -5.32 -1.20 14.52
N GLU A 14 -5.30 -2.44 15.02
CA GLU A 14 -6.48 -3.30 15.13
C GLU A 14 -7.22 -3.50 13.79
N ALA A 15 -6.53 -3.30 12.65
CA ALA A 15 -7.15 -3.39 11.33
C ALA A 15 -7.59 -4.82 10.95
N LEU A 16 -6.99 -5.84 11.57
CA LEU A 16 -7.36 -7.25 11.40
C LEU A 16 -7.84 -7.80 12.75
N THR A 17 -8.98 -8.48 12.75
CA THR A 17 -9.50 -9.21 13.92
C THR A 17 -8.81 -10.57 14.11
N GLU A 18 -8.32 -11.18 13.03
CA GLU A 18 -7.62 -12.46 13.06
C GLU A 18 -6.14 -12.28 13.36
N LYS A 19 -5.63 -13.04 14.33
CA LYS A 19 -4.21 -13.03 14.69
C LYS A 19 -3.42 -13.91 13.73
N ILE A 20 -2.53 -13.27 12.97
CA ILE A 20 -1.60 -13.95 12.05
C ILE A 20 -0.21 -13.93 12.67
N GLU A 21 0.44 -15.09 12.76
CA GLU A 21 1.80 -15.20 13.27
C GLU A 21 2.82 -14.49 12.37
N THR A 22 3.84 -13.89 12.98
CA THR A 22 4.91 -13.22 12.23
C THR A 22 5.74 -14.26 11.49
N THR A 23 5.81 -14.13 10.17
CA THR A 23 6.62 -14.97 9.30
C THR A 23 8.09 -14.56 9.42
N LYS A 24 8.98 -15.56 9.54
CA LYS A 24 10.44 -15.35 9.48
C LYS A 24 10.92 -15.43 8.04
N GLY A 25 11.97 -14.67 7.72
CA GLY A 25 12.59 -14.64 6.39
C GLY A 25 12.20 -13.41 5.58
N VAL A 26 12.53 -13.44 4.29
CA VAL A 26 12.33 -12.32 3.36
C VAL A 26 10.95 -12.35 2.72
N LEU A 27 10.48 -11.18 2.29
CA LEU A 27 9.28 -11.07 1.48
C LEU A 27 9.52 -11.81 0.14
N PRO A 28 8.57 -12.60 -0.35
CA PRO A 28 8.81 -13.49 -1.50
C PRO A 28 8.70 -12.78 -2.85
N TYR A 29 8.33 -11.51 -2.85
CA TYR A 29 8.13 -10.67 -4.03
C TYR A 29 8.88 -9.38 -3.83
N GLY A 30 9.42 -8.83 -4.92
CA GLY A 30 10.11 -7.55 -4.91
C GLY A 30 11.31 -7.50 -3.96
N GLU A 31 11.72 -6.29 -3.65
CA GLU A 31 12.86 -5.98 -2.79
C GLU A 31 12.45 -4.97 -1.72
N VAL A 32 12.99 -5.14 -0.50
CA VAL A 32 12.77 -4.24 0.62
C VAL A 32 14.09 -3.57 0.99
N SER A 33 14.10 -2.23 1.05
CA SER A 33 15.22 -1.43 1.55
C SER A 33 14.81 -0.64 2.80
N GLN A 34 15.74 -0.52 3.74
CA GLN A 34 15.62 0.31 4.95
C GLN A 34 16.72 1.39 5.05
N GLU A 35 17.39 1.71 3.94
CA GLU A 35 18.44 2.75 3.91
C GLU A 35 17.86 4.15 4.09
N GLU A 36 16.72 4.43 3.43
CA GLU A 36 15.96 5.69 3.53
C GLU A 36 14.52 5.41 4.01
N GLY A 37 14.38 5.07 5.30
CA GLY A 37 13.08 4.72 5.87
C GLY A 37 12.66 3.29 5.52
N PHE A 38 11.53 3.10 4.84
CA PHE A 38 11.06 1.79 4.37
C PHE A 38 10.57 1.90 2.94
N VAL A 39 11.18 1.13 2.03
CA VAL A 39 10.84 1.11 0.62
C VAL A 39 10.62 -0.32 0.17
N PHE A 40 9.51 -0.57 -0.51
CA PHE A 40 9.23 -1.81 -1.22
C PHE A 40 9.19 -1.53 -2.72
N THR A 41 10.01 -2.24 -3.48
CA THR A 41 10.11 -2.10 -4.94
C THR A 41 9.72 -3.41 -5.61
N TYR A 42 8.84 -3.35 -6.61
CA TYR A 42 8.42 -4.50 -7.39
C TYR A 42 8.45 -4.15 -8.88
N ILE A 43 9.03 -5.04 -9.69
CA ILE A 43 9.03 -4.92 -11.15
C ILE A 43 7.79 -5.65 -11.66
N MET A 44 6.86 -4.90 -12.24
CA MET A 44 5.64 -5.43 -12.83
C MET A 44 5.88 -5.87 -14.27
N ASP A 45 5.13 -6.89 -14.70
CA ASP A 45 5.03 -7.25 -16.10
C ASP A 45 4.24 -6.19 -16.88
N GLU A 46 4.37 -6.21 -18.21
CA GLU A 46 3.72 -5.21 -19.08
C GLU A 46 2.19 -5.28 -18.99
N ASP A 47 1.64 -6.48 -18.79
CA ASP A 47 0.19 -6.74 -18.76
C ASP A 47 -0.42 -6.70 -17.35
N ASP A 48 0.39 -6.47 -16.31
CA ASP A 48 -0.10 -6.43 -14.94
C ASP A 48 -1.17 -5.35 -14.74
N ILE A 49 -2.16 -5.65 -13.90
CA ILE A 49 -3.15 -4.70 -13.42
C ILE A 49 -2.98 -4.58 -11.92
N VAL A 50 -2.94 -3.34 -11.42
CA VAL A 50 -2.88 -3.07 -9.99
C VAL A 50 -4.27 -2.65 -9.52
N TYR A 51 -4.89 -3.43 -8.63
CA TYR A 51 -6.16 -3.10 -8.00
C TYR A 51 -5.97 -2.58 -6.58
N GLY A 52 -7.01 -1.99 -5.99
CA GLY A 52 -7.06 -1.65 -4.56
C GLY A 52 -7.12 -0.16 -4.29
N LEU A 53 -6.49 0.26 -3.19
CA LEU A 53 -6.50 1.62 -2.61
C LEU A 53 -7.85 2.17 -2.15
N GLY A 54 -8.96 1.46 -2.39
CA GLY A 54 -10.28 1.84 -1.91
C GLY A 54 -10.69 3.26 -2.34
N GLU A 55 -10.74 4.19 -1.39
CA GLU A 55 -11.02 5.60 -1.69
C GLU A 55 -9.71 6.29 -2.11
N ALA A 56 -9.43 6.24 -3.41
CA ALA A 56 -8.29 6.91 -4.01
C ALA A 56 -8.67 7.45 -5.39
N ASN A 57 -7.97 8.48 -5.83
CA ASN A 57 -8.20 9.14 -7.11
C ASN A 57 -8.04 8.18 -8.32
N ARG A 58 -8.41 8.62 -9.52
CA ARG A 58 -8.25 7.90 -10.81
C ARG A 58 -9.06 6.60 -10.91
N GLY A 59 -8.71 5.73 -11.87
CA GLY A 59 -9.46 4.54 -12.24
C GLY A 59 -9.18 3.30 -11.39
N ILE A 60 -9.79 2.18 -11.81
CA ILE A 60 -9.69 0.86 -11.17
C ILE A 60 -8.27 0.28 -11.26
N ASN A 61 -7.65 0.33 -12.45
CA ASN A 61 -6.23 0.01 -12.61
C ASN A 61 -5.41 1.20 -12.08
N LYS A 62 -4.65 0.98 -11.01
CA LYS A 62 -3.88 2.03 -10.33
C LYS A 62 -2.55 2.36 -11.02
N ARG A 63 -2.15 1.65 -12.08
CA ARG A 63 -0.88 1.92 -12.78
C ARG A 63 -0.83 3.35 -13.35
N GLY A 64 0.39 3.87 -13.49
CA GLY A 64 0.65 5.15 -14.16
C GLY A 64 0.41 6.41 -13.33
N TYR A 65 0.23 6.30 -12.01
CA TYR A 65 0.02 7.47 -11.15
C TYR A 65 0.59 7.28 -9.73
N CYS A 66 0.62 8.35 -8.94
CA CYS A 66 1.11 8.35 -7.56
C CYS A 66 -0.05 8.58 -6.57
N TYR A 67 -0.15 7.70 -5.57
CA TYR A 67 -1.14 7.78 -4.50
C TYR A 67 -0.43 7.84 -3.16
N ILE A 68 -0.90 8.72 -2.27
CA ILE A 68 -0.35 8.92 -0.94
C ILE A 68 -1.51 8.75 0.04
N SER A 69 -1.43 7.71 0.88
CA SER A 69 -2.38 7.49 1.96
C SER A 69 -2.11 8.47 3.10
N ASN A 70 -2.77 9.62 3.04
CA ASN A 70 -2.69 10.68 4.02
C ASN A 70 -4.06 11.37 4.06
N CYS A 71 -4.91 11.02 5.03
CA CYS A 71 -6.27 11.55 5.13
C CYS A 71 -6.25 13.09 5.08
N THR A 72 -6.70 13.65 3.97
CA THR A 72 -6.58 15.06 3.64
C THR A 72 -7.94 15.63 3.26
N ASP A 73 -8.30 16.72 3.91
CA ASP A 73 -9.45 17.53 3.50
C ASP A 73 -9.03 18.50 2.40
N ASP A 74 -9.29 18.13 1.15
CA ASP A 74 -9.16 19.01 -0.02
C ASP A 74 -10.54 19.10 -0.70
N PRO A 75 -11.13 20.30 -0.82
CA PRO A 75 -12.47 20.46 -1.38
C PRO A 75 -12.52 20.29 -2.91
N VAL A 76 -11.36 20.24 -3.59
CA VAL A 76 -11.28 20.22 -5.05
C VAL A 76 -10.60 18.94 -5.51
N HIS A 77 -11.38 17.92 -5.83
CA HIS A 77 -10.88 16.59 -6.23
C HIS A 77 -10.48 16.54 -7.71
N THR A 78 -9.46 17.31 -8.08
CA THR A 78 -8.88 17.25 -9.42
C THR A 78 -8.02 16.00 -9.61
N GLU A 79 -7.76 15.65 -10.87
CA GLU A 79 -7.03 14.44 -11.24
C GLU A 79 -5.57 14.40 -10.76
N ASP A 80 -4.99 15.55 -10.39
CA ASP A 80 -3.62 15.69 -9.87
C ASP A 80 -3.51 15.46 -8.35
N LYS A 81 -4.63 15.25 -7.66
CA LYS A 81 -4.63 14.97 -6.21
C LYS A 81 -4.14 13.56 -5.94
N ARG A 82 -3.19 13.45 -5.01
CA ARG A 82 -2.56 12.18 -4.59
C ARG A 82 -3.21 11.57 -3.34
N SER A 83 -3.97 12.36 -2.59
CA SER A 83 -4.59 11.99 -1.33
C SER A 83 -6.03 12.49 -1.29
N LEU A 84 -6.89 11.71 -0.65
CA LEU A 84 -8.29 12.05 -0.34
C LEU A 84 -8.51 11.79 1.16
N TYR A 85 -9.75 11.52 1.57
CA TYR A 85 -10.11 11.35 2.98
C TYR A 85 -9.70 9.98 3.54
N GLY A 86 -9.73 8.92 2.74
CA GLY A 86 -9.40 7.56 3.15
C GLY A 86 -7.92 7.19 3.02
N ALA A 87 -7.51 6.19 3.80
CA ALA A 87 -6.19 5.57 3.75
C ALA A 87 -6.34 4.03 3.73
N HIS A 88 -6.75 3.49 2.58
CA HIS A 88 -7.01 2.04 2.43
C HIS A 88 -5.80 1.32 1.82
N ASN A 89 -4.86 0.89 2.66
CA ASN A 89 -3.55 0.37 2.26
C ASN A 89 -3.55 -1.11 1.81
N SER A 90 -4.43 -1.46 0.87
CA SER A 90 -4.50 -2.79 0.27
C SER A 90 -4.38 -2.69 -1.25
N LEU A 91 -3.51 -3.53 -1.83
CA LEU A 91 -3.28 -3.68 -3.26
C LEU A 91 -3.33 -5.15 -3.65
N LEU A 92 -3.74 -5.42 -4.90
CA LEU A 92 -3.65 -6.72 -5.55
C LEU A 92 -2.99 -6.57 -6.91
#